data_AF-A0A316YG41-F1
#
_entry.id   AF-A0A316YG41-F1
#
_cell.length_a   1.000
_cell.length_b   1.000
_cell.length_c   1.000
_cell.angle_alpha   90.00
_cell.angle_beta   90.00
_cell.angle_gamma   90.00
#
_symmetry.space_group_name_H-M   'P 1'
#
loop_
_entity.id
_entity.type
_entity.pdbx_description
1 polymer ?
#
loop_
_entity_poly.entity_id
_entity_poly.type
_entity_poly.pdbx_seq_one_letter_code
_entity_poly.pdbx_strand_id
1 'polypeptide(L)'
;MAVGNILWDYFYYASRERQRWWRLLDGNISVDKISIIVIRYSLLAIVIFGLLFYVFQSHGRCLSLFRAYYSFYVIVWLGCNAIFIQRFGKLEIDSKFGQRIFIGAALFGLLLWGVTIRSLDSADLPPWQSSVQGSHCLLKHLPQETALGWLSSLVINVLQLFGTLGVYRKHQRCQYRLKYERRHGMTGSDTSDRNVETGSGREQISVLRNQASMMRLGSLRETMFAANFVYISAVFIVNAVALIATLGISDPALSHCVPCLAFSLHGTCITRLILDPDESTTLVSLRGRDQFKAVERLVAESEHRDSGLADRRAKIGSSPLRRFSRDLLTNQAERRMRDACSSLPHFEIVNPSPFNVTPLTPCHAPDTVHPARGS
;
A
#
# COMPACT_ATOMS: atom_id res chain seq x y z
N MET A 1 12.19 16.32 14.22
CA MET A 1 12.04 15.96 12.78
C MET A 1 10.74 15.21 12.47
N ALA A 2 10.41 14.09 13.13
CA ALA A 2 9.19 13.32 12.83
C ALA A 2 7.89 14.15 12.93
N VAL A 3 7.73 14.95 13.99
CA VAL A 3 6.59 15.85 14.17
C VAL A 3 6.48 16.88 13.04
N GLY A 4 7.62 17.42 12.59
CA GLY A 4 7.67 18.38 11.48
C GLY A 4 7.19 17.77 10.17
N ASN A 5 7.57 16.53 9.87
CA ASN A 5 7.10 15.82 8.68
C ASN A 5 5.60 15.51 8.75
N ILE A 6 5.09 15.11 9.92
CA ILE A 6 3.65 14.84 10.12
C ILE A 6 2.83 16.12 9.94
N LEU A 7 3.27 17.24 10.52
CA LEU A 7 2.60 18.53 10.38
C LEU A 7 2.70 19.04 8.93
N TRP A 8 3.85 18.91 8.29
CA TRP A 8 4.03 19.30 6.89
C TRP A 8 3.10 18.50 5.97
N ASP A 9 3.06 17.17 6.11
CA ASP A 9 2.13 16.32 5.37
C ASP A 9 0.67 16.74 5.64
N TYR A 10 0.32 17.02 6.90
CA TYR A 10 -1.03 17.48 7.24
C TYR A 10 -1.41 18.77 6.49
N PHE A 11 -0.55 19.78 6.52
CA PHE A 11 -0.79 21.04 5.81
C PHE A 11 -0.77 20.89 4.29
N TYR A 12 0.19 20.14 3.75
CA TYR A 12 0.30 19.88 2.32
C TYR A 12 -0.95 19.20 1.75
N TYR A 13 -1.59 18.32 2.53
CA TYR A 13 -2.78 17.60 2.11
C TYR A 13 -4.11 18.21 2.60
N ALA A 14 -4.11 19.35 3.31
CA ALA A 14 -5.30 19.94 3.91
C ALA A 14 -6.41 20.27 2.88
N SER A 15 -6.04 20.75 1.69
CA SER A 15 -7.00 21.05 0.62
C SER A 15 -7.70 19.79 0.08
N ARG A 16 -6.93 18.71 -0.12
CA ARG A 16 -7.45 17.38 -0.52
C ARG A 16 -8.31 16.78 0.59
N GLU A 17 -7.97 17.01 1.84
CA GLU A 17 -8.72 16.55 3.00
C GLU A 17 -10.08 17.23 3.10
N ARG A 18 -10.15 18.55 2.87
CA ARG A 18 -11.41 19.28 2.76
C ARG A 18 -12.32 18.67 1.69
N GLN A 19 -11.79 18.29 0.52
CA GLN A 19 -12.57 17.61 -0.52
C GLN A 19 -13.05 16.21 -0.10
N ARG A 20 -12.28 15.48 0.72
CA ARG A 20 -12.71 14.18 1.26
C ARG A 20 -13.86 14.36 2.24
N TRP A 21 -13.81 15.38 3.09
CA TRP A 21 -14.91 15.73 4.00
C TRP A 21 -16.19 16.07 3.24
N TRP A 22 -16.12 16.87 2.18
CA TRP A 22 -17.27 17.13 1.33
C TRP A 22 -17.86 15.85 0.72
N ARG A 23 -17.02 14.98 0.17
CA ARG A 23 -17.46 13.67 -0.36
C ARG A 23 -18.10 12.76 0.69
N LEU A 24 -17.73 12.90 1.97
CA LEU A 24 -18.37 12.17 3.07
C LEU A 24 -19.75 12.75 3.39
N LEU A 25 -19.88 14.08 3.39
CA LEU A 25 -21.16 14.77 3.58
C LEU A 25 -22.15 14.45 2.45
N ASP A 26 -21.66 14.19 1.23
CA ASP A 26 -22.46 13.74 0.09
C ASP A 26 -22.97 12.29 0.22
N GLY A 27 -22.76 11.62 1.36
CA GLY A 27 -23.26 10.27 1.63
C GLY A 27 -22.43 9.13 1.03
N ASN A 28 -21.33 9.42 0.33
CA ASN A 28 -20.44 8.38 -0.22
C ASN A 28 -19.39 7.94 0.83
N ILE A 29 -19.91 7.32 1.88
CA ILE A 29 -19.15 6.88 3.04
C ILE A 29 -18.55 5.50 2.79
N SER A 30 -17.22 5.45 2.66
CA SER A 30 -16.48 4.20 2.64
C SER A 30 -15.57 4.10 3.87
N VAL A 31 -15.43 2.89 4.42
CA VAL A 31 -14.74 2.63 5.69
C VAL A 31 -13.27 3.07 5.64
N ASP A 32 -12.58 2.92 4.50
CA ASP A 32 -11.24 3.45 4.26
C ASP A 32 -11.20 4.96 4.47
N LYS A 33 -12.10 5.70 3.84
CA LYS A 33 -12.11 7.17 3.93
C LYS A 33 -12.29 7.65 5.37
N ILE A 34 -13.20 7.03 6.13
CA ILE A 34 -13.37 7.34 7.56
C ILE A 34 -12.10 6.96 8.32
N SER A 35 -11.56 5.76 8.11
CA SER A 35 -10.37 5.29 8.82
C SER A 35 -9.18 6.21 8.61
N ILE A 36 -9.00 6.70 7.37
CA ILE A 36 -7.96 7.67 7.01
C ILE A 36 -8.08 8.96 7.82
N ILE A 37 -9.29 9.52 7.87
CA ILE A 37 -9.58 10.74 8.61
C ILE A 37 -9.33 10.50 10.10
N VAL A 38 -9.93 9.45 10.67
CA VAL A 38 -9.76 9.10 12.09
C VAL A 38 -8.28 8.96 12.46
N ILE A 39 -7.49 8.28 11.63
CA ILE A 39 -6.05 8.13 11.86
C ILE A 39 -5.35 9.48 11.84
N ARG A 40 -5.58 10.32 10.82
CA ARG A 40 -4.94 11.63 10.70
C ARG A 40 -5.25 12.54 11.88
N TYR A 41 -6.52 12.63 12.27
CA TYR A 41 -6.91 13.41 13.45
C TYR A 41 -6.36 12.81 14.74
N SER A 42 -6.18 11.49 14.82
CA SER A 42 -5.50 10.86 15.97
C SER A 42 -4.01 11.18 16.01
N LEU A 43 -3.33 11.25 14.87
CA LEU A 43 -1.94 11.72 14.77
C LEU A 43 -1.82 13.17 15.23
N LEU A 44 -2.70 14.04 14.73
CA LEU A 44 -2.73 15.45 15.11
C LEU A 44 -3.05 15.61 16.61
N ALA A 45 -4.04 14.87 17.11
CA ALA A 45 -4.38 14.85 18.52
C ALA A 45 -3.15 14.45 19.35
N ILE A 46 -2.41 13.41 18.99
CA ILE A 46 -1.19 13.03 19.71
C ILE A 46 -0.14 14.13 19.70
N VAL A 47 0.08 14.79 18.56
CA VAL A 47 1.03 15.92 18.51
C VAL A 47 0.59 17.04 19.45
N ILE A 48 -0.69 17.41 19.41
CA ILE A 48 -1.26 18.43 20.30
C ILE A 48 -1.13 17.98 21.76
N PHE A 49 -1.52 16.76 22.10
CA PHE A 49 -1.41 16.22 23.45
C PHE A 49 0.04 16.15 23.94
N GLY A 50 0.98 15.78 23.07
CA GLY A 50 2.42 15.79 23.38
C GLY A 50 2.96 17.20 23.63
N LEU A 51 2.52 18.19 22.85
CA LEU A 51 2.87 19.60 23.08
C LEU A 51 2.22 20.14 24.35
N LEU A 52 0.94 19.84 24.59
CA LEU A 52 0.26 20.20 25.82
C LEU A 52 0.93 19.58 27.03
N PHE A 53 1.41 18.33 26.92
CA PHE A 53 2.18 17.67 27.96
C PHE A 53 3.51 18.37 28.23
N TYR A 54 4.21 18.76 27.16
CA TYR A 54 5.48 19.47 27.27
C TYR A 54 5.31 20.87 27.91
N VAL A 55 4.23 21.58 27.57
CA VAL A 55 4.00 22.98 27.98
C VAL A 55 3.25 23.10 29.31
N PHE A 56 2.17 22.37 29.51
CA PHE A 56 1.24 22.53 30.63
C PHE A 56 1.44 21.49 31.74
N GLN A 57 2.70 21.16 32.04
CA GLN A 57 3.14 20.13 33.00
C GLN A 57 2.35 20.16 34.32
N SER A 58 1.21 19.46 34.35
CA SER A 58 0.33 19.40 35.52
C SER A 58 0.78 18.23 36.37
N HIS A 59 1.43 18.53 37.50
CA HIS A 59 1.65 17.56 38.57
C HIS A 59 0.32 16.85 38.91
N GLY A 60 0.34 15.52 38.94
CA GLY A 60 -0.83 14.68 39.28
C GLY A 60 -1.72 14.21 38.12
N ARG A 61 -1.45 14.55 36.85
CA ARG A 61 -2.26 14.06 35.70
C ARG A 61 -1.54 13.09 34.75
N CYS A 62 -0.34 12.64 35.12
CA CYS A 62 0.52 11.76 34.32
C CYS A 62 -0.21 10.52 33.77
N LEU A 63 -0.94 9.80 34.63
CA LEU A 63 -1.61 8.56 34.24
C LEU A 63 -2.68 8.79 33.17
N SER A 64 -3.49 9.83 33.32
CA SER A 64 -4.56 10.16 32.36
C SER A 64 -3.98 10.48 30.98
N LEU A 65 -2.84 11.16 30.97
CA LEU A 65 -2.13 11.51 29.74
C LEU A 65 -1.54 10.27 29.04
N PHE A 66 -0.88 9.38 29.78
CA PHE A 66 -0.39 8.12 29.21
C PHE A 66 -1.54 7.27 28.65
N ARG A 67 -2.65 7.15 29.40
CA ARG A 67 -3.84 6.44 28.91
C ARG A 67 -4.41 7.06 27.64
N ALA A 68 -4.49 8.39 27.56
CA ALA A 68 -4.92 9.08 26.35
C ALA A 68 -3.96 8.80 25.18
N TYR A 69 -2.66 8.93 25.40
CA TYR A 69 -1.63 8.64 24.39
C TYR A 69 -1.74 7.23 23.82
N TYR A 70 -1.78 6.20 24.69
CA TYR A 70 -1.96 4.82 24.25
C TYR A 70 -3.33 4.57 23.60
N SER A 71 -4.39 5.25 24.05
CA SER A 71 -5.72 5.16 23.41
C SER A 71 -5.68 5.66 21.97
N PHE A 72 -5.03 6.80 21.71
CA PHE A 72 -4.85 7.29 20.34
C PHE A 72 -3.97 6.37 19.50
N TYR A 73 -2.93 5.76 20.07
CA TYR A 73 -2.17 4.70 19.38
C TYR A 73 -3.10 3.55 18.95
N VAL A 74 -3.96 3.06 19.84
CA VAL A 74 -4.90 1.98 19.54
C VAL A 74 -5.89 2.38 18.45
N ILE A 75 -6.36 3.63 18.43
CA ILE A 75 -7.22 4.15 17.35
C ILE A 75 -6.47 4.15 16.02
N VAL A 76 -5.23 4.62 15.98
CA VAL A 76 -4.40 4.58 14.77
C VAL A 76 -4.21 3.13 14.31
N TRP A 77 -3.83 2.24 15.23
CA TRP A 77 -3.67 0.82 14.98
C TRP A 77 -4.94 0.14 14.45
N LEU A 78 -6.12 0.45 15.01
CA LEU A 78 -7.41 -0.03 14.51
C LEU A 78 -7.69 0.48 13.09
N GLY A 79 -7.42 1.76 12.84
CA GLY A 79 -7.56 2.36 11.52
C GLY A 79 -6.70 1.66 10.47
N CYS A 80 -5.46 1.29 10.82
CA CYS A 80 -4.59 0.48 9.95
C CYS A 80 -5.23 -0.87 9.60
N ASN A 81 -5.74 -1.56 10.62
CA ASN A 81 -6.36 -2.86 10.47
C ASN A 81 -7.61 -2.78 9.58
N ALA A 82 -8.44 -1.75 9.75
CA ALA A 82 -9.61 -1.52 8.91
C ALA A 82 -9.23 -1.30 7.44
N ILE A 83 -8.20 -0.48 7.17
CA ILE A 83 -7.69 -0.25 5.81
C ILE A 83 -7.16 -1.56 5.20
N PHE A 84 -6.39 -2.33 5.97
CA PHE A 84 -5.88 -3.62 5.53
C PHE A 84 -7.03 -4.57 5.18
N ILE A 85 -8.02 -4.73 6.06
CA ILE A 85 -9.17 -5.62 5.85
C ILE A 85 -9.92 -5.26 4.57
N GLN A 86 -10.13 -3.97 4.32
CA GLN A 86 -10.80 -3.53 3.10
C GLN A 86 -9.96 -3.79 1.85
N ARG A 87 -8.65 -3.54 1.90
CA ARG A 87 -7.74 -3.85 0.78
C ARG A 87 -7.68 -5.35 0.51
N PHE A 88 -7.60 -6.13 1.58
CA PHE A 88 -7.63 -7.58 1.52
C PHE A 88 -8.91 -8.06 0.84
N GLY A 89 -10.07 -7.49 1.20
CA GLY A 89 -11.34 -7.78 0.54
C GLY A 89 -11.39 -7.40 -0.94
N LYS A 90 -10.74 -6.32 -1.36
CA LYS A 90 -10.61 -5.95 -2.79
C LYS A 90 -9.70 -6.92 -3.55
N LEU A 91 -8.69 -7.49 -2.89
CA LEU A 91 -7.76 -8.44 -3.49
C LEU A 91 -8.33 -9.86 -3.55
N GLU A 92 -9.08 -10.29 -2.53
CA GLU A 92 -9.71 -11.59 -2.44
C GLU A 92 -11.23 -11.49 -2.66
N ILE A 93 -11.62 -11.45 -3.94
CA ILE A 93 -12.99 -11.18 -4.42
C ILE A 93 -14.07 -12.05 -3.75
N ASP A 94 -13.74 -13.25 -3.25
CA ASP A 94 -14.75 -14.22 -2.78
C ASP A 94 -14.66 -14.61 -1.28
N SER A 95 -13.63 -14.20 -0.53
CA SER A 95 -13.44 -14.69 0.83
C SER A 95 -13.99 -13.73 1.89
N LYS A 96 -15.31 -13.78 2.10
CA LYS A 96 -15.93 -13.16 3.30
C LYS A 96 -15.38 -13.77 4.60
N PHE A 97 -14.93 -15.03 4.54
CA PHE A 97 -14.36 -15.74 5.67
C PHE A 97 -13.04 -15.14 6.16
N GLY A 98 -12.10 -14.86 5.24
CA GLY A 98 -10.83 -14.22 5.60
C GLY A 98 -11.01 -12.85 6.25
N GLN A 99 -11.92 -12.03 5.70
CA GLN A 99 -12.26 -10.73 6.30
C GLN A 99 -12.81 -10.87 7.71
N ARG A 100 -13.72 -11.83 7.97
CA ARG A 100 -14.28 -12.09 9.30
C ARG A 100 -13.20 -12.51 10.30
N ILE A 101 -12.23 -13.33 9.89
CA ILE A 101 -11.09 -13.70 10.74
C ILE A 101 -10.30 -12.46 11.13
N PHE A 102 -9.96 -11.60 10.18
CA PHE A 102 -9.21 -10.37 10.49
C PHE A 102 -9.99 -9.40 11.37
N ILE A 103 -11.30 -9.25 11.16
CA ILE A 103 -12.17 -8.44 12.03
C ILE A 103 -12.16 -9.03 13.44
N GLY A 104 -12.39 -10.33 13.58
CA GLY A 104 -12.38 -11.02 14.88
C GLY A 104 -11.04 -10.88 15.61
N ALA A 105 -9.93 -11.05 14.89
CA ALA A 105 -8.59 -10.87 15.43
C ALA A 105 -8.35 -9.41 15.87
N ALA A 106 -8.75 -8.42 15.06
CA ALA A 106 -8.63 -7.00 15.41
C ALA A 106 -9.47 -6.63 16.64
N LEU A 107 -10.70 -7.14 16.75
CA LEU A 107 -11.55 -6.93 17.93
C LEU A 107 -10.96 -7.60 19.18
N PHE A 108 -10.40 -8.80 19.04
CA PHE A 108 -9.71 -9.47 20.14
C PHE A 108 -8.45 -8.70 20.57
N GLY A 109 -7.65 -8.21 19.62
CA GLY A 109 -6.50 -7.34 19.92
C GLY A 109 -6.91 -6.03 20.59
N LEU A 110 -8.05 -5.45 20.20
CA LEU A 110 -8.61 -4.28 20.86
C LEU A 110 -8.94 -4.53 22.34
N LEU A 111 -9.51 -5.70 22.67
CA LEU A 111 -9.76 -6.08 24.06
C LEU A 111 -8.45 -6.18 24.86
N LEU A 112 -7.41 -6.80 24.29
CA LEU A 112 -6.09 -6.91 24.92
C LEU A 112 -5.44 -5.53 25.12
N TRP A 113 -5.57 -4.64 24.14
CA TRP A 113 -5.14 -3.25 24.29
C TRP A 113 -5.93 -2.48 25.36
N GLY A 114 -7.22 -2.76 25.51
CA GLY A 114 -8.04 -2.20 26.60
C GLY A 114 -7.54 -2.62 27.98
N VAL A 115 -7.15 -3.89 28.14
CA VAL A 115 -6.50 -4.40 29.36
C VAL A 115 -5.16 -3.69 29.57
N THR A 116 -4.30 -3.63 28.55
CA THR A 116 -3.02 -2.91 28.59
C THR A 116 -3.17 -1.47 29.08
N ILE A 117 -4.08 -0.69 28.48
CA ILE A 117 -4.30 0.72 28.83
C ILE A 117 -4.81 0.87 30.27
N ARG A 118 -5.73 -0.01 30.70
CA ARG A 118 -6.26 0.00 32.06
C ARG A 118 -5.15 -0.28 33.09
N SER A 119 -4.25 -1.21 32.77
CA SER A 119 -3.15 -1.64 33.65
C SER A 119 -1.97 -0.66 33.70
N LEU A 120 -1.94 0.38 32.85
CA LEU A 120 -0.90 1.41 32.93
C LEU A 120 -0.90 2.05 34.32
N ASP A 121 0.31 2.25 34.86
CA ASP A 121 0.57 2.98 36.08
C ASP A 121 1.67 4.03 35.80
N SER A 122 1.64 5.15 36.50
CA SER A 122 2.61 6.23 36.33
C SER A 122 3.07 6.74 37.67
N ALA A 123 4.35 7.08 37.77
CA ALA A 123 4.92 7.73 38.94
C ALA A 123 5.46 9.10 38.54
N ASP A 124 5.42 10.04 39.48
CA ASP A 124 6.14 11.30 39.32
C ASP A 124 7.65 11.01 39.40
N LEU A 125 8.43 11.69 38.55
CA LEU A 125 9.88 11.62 38.58
C LEU A 125 10.38 12.28 39.87
N PRO A 126 11.39 11.68 40.54
CA PRO A 126 11.93 12.29 41.73
C PRO A 126 12.58 13.65 41.40
N PRO A 127 12.56 14.62 42.34
CA PRO A 127 12.97 16.01 42.07
C PRO A 127 14.40 16.15 41.54
N TRP A 128 15.30 15.23 41.89
CA TRP A 128 16.70 15.24 41.44
C TRP A 128 16.89 14.71 40.02
N GLN A 129 15.91 13.99 39.46
CA GLN A 129 15.90 13.54 38.05
C GLN A 129 15.06 14.45 37.16
N SER A 130 14.15 15.26 37.73
CA SER A 130 13.43 16.26 36.96
C SER A 130 14.37 17.41 36.61
N SER A 131 14.66 17.58 35.32
CA SER A 131 15.25 18.84 34.85
C SER A 131 14.16 19.91 34.77
N VAL A 132 14.54 21.19 34.90
CA VAL A 132 13.62 22.35 34.82
C VAL A 132 12.84 22.40 33.48
N GLN A 133 13.33 21.69 32.46
CA GLN A 133 12.70 21.59 31.12
C GLN A 133 12.34 20.15 30.74
N GLY A 134 12.40 19.21 31.68
CA GLY A 134 12.21 17.77 31.46
C GLY A 134 10.79 17.33 31.79
N SER A 135 10.43 16.12 31.36
CA SER A 135 9.16 15.51 31.80
C SER A 135 9.20 15.27 33.31
N HIS A 136 8.10 15.55 34.01
CA HIS A 136 7.92 15.19 35.43
C HIS A 136 7.24 13.84 35.64
N CYS A 137 6.86 13.15 34.56
CA CYS A 137 6.15 11.89 34.61
C CYS A 137 7.01 10.76 34.06
N LEU A 138 7.01 9.62 34.75
CA LEU A 138 7.53 8.35 34.26
C LEU A 138 6.38 7.35 34.20
N LEU A 139 6.35 6.49 33.17
CA LEU A 139 5.56 5.26 33.32
C LEU A 139 6.23 4.43 34.42
N LYS A 140 5.46 4.02 35.41
CA LYS A 140 5.96 3.04 36.37
C LYS A 140 6.19 1.74 35.59
N HIS A 141 7.17 0.96 36.04
CA HIS A 141 7.61 -0.31 35.45
C HIS A 141 6.52 -0.97 34.60
N LEU A 142 6.74 -1.12 33.29
CA LEU A 142 5.68 -1.58 32.39
C LEU A 142 5.13 -2.90 32.91
N PRO A 143 3.83 -2.96 33.26
CA PRO A 143 3.22 -4.20 33.68
C PRO A 143 3.44 -5.26 32.59
N GLN A 144 3.66 -6.52 32.95
CA GLN A 144 3.75 -7.61 31.96
C GLN A 144 2.48 -7.69 31.10
N GLU A 145 1.36 -7.21 31.62
CA GLU A 145 0.09 -7.03 30.94
C GLU A 145 0.20 -6.13 29.71
N THR A 146 1.10 -5.14 29.70
CA THR A 146 1.33 -4.29 28.52
C THR A 146 1.93 -5.06 27.35
N ALA A 147 2.65 -6.15 27.63
CA ALA A 147 3.16 -7.05 26.60
C ALA A 147 2.02 -7.74 25.84
N LEU A 148 0.83 -7.91 26.45
CA LEU A 148 -0.34 -8.49 25.79
C LEU A 148 -0.80 -7.65 24.60
N GLY A 149 -0.79 -6.31 24.73
CA GLY A 149 -1.12 -5.39 23.64
C GLY A 149 -0.17 -5.57 22.46
N TRP A 150 1.14 -5.55 22.73
CA TRP A 150 2.17 -5.72 21.69
C TRP A 150 2.14 -7.11 21.05
N LEU A 151 1.97 -8.16 21.85
CA LEU A 151 1.84 -9.54 21.38
C LEU A 151 0.61 -9.69 20.47
N SER A 152 -0.52 -9.09 20.84
CA SER A 152 -1.73 -9.12 20.01
C SER A 152 -1.50 -8.45 18.66
N SER A 153 -0.83 -7.30 18.64
CA SER A 153 -0.46 -6.60 17.42
C SER A 153 0.49 -7.44 16.55
N LEU A 154 1.44 -8.14 17.16
CA LEU A 154 2.37 -9.03 16.46
C LEU A 154 1.64 -10.21 15.80
N VAL A 155 0.76 -10.89 16.53
CA VAL A 155 -0.04 -12.02 16.03
C VAL A 155 -0.90 -11.57 14.84
N ILE A 156 -1.53 -10.39 14.94
CA ILE A 156 -2.33 -9.84 13.85
C ILE A 156 -1.46 -9.53 12.64
N ASN A 157 -0.28 -8.93 12.80
CA ASN A 157 0.65 -8.70 11.70
C ASN A 157 1.05 -10.02 10.99
N VAL A 158 1.29 -11.09 11.75
CA VAL A 158 1.59 -12.42 11.21
C VAL A 158 0.42 -12.95 10.39
N LEU A 159 -0.81 -12.84 10.90
CA LEU A 159 -2.02 -13.19 10.15
C LEU A 159 -2.14 -12.37 8.86
N GLN A 160 -1.88 -11.05 8.92
CA GLN A 160 -1.93 -10.17 7.76
C GLN A 160 -0.87 -10.55 6.71
N LEU A 161 0.33 -10.90 7.16
CA LEU A 161 1.42 -11.38 6.31
C LEU A 161 1.02 -12.67 5.59
N PHE A 162 0.53 -13.68 6.33
CA PHE A 162 0.10 -14.94 5.74
C PHE A 162 -1.08 -14.77 4.79
N GLY A 163 -2.06 -13.94 5.15
CA GLY A 163 -3.17 -13.59 4.26
C GLY A 163 -2.67 -12.96 2.97
N THR A 164 -1.80 -11.95 3.07
CA THR A 164 -1.24 -11.26 1.89
C THR A 164 -0.46 -12.22 1.00
N LEU A 165 0.38 -13.09 1.59
CA LEU A 165 1.13 -14.12 0.85
C LEU A 165 0.21 -15.15 0.19
N GLY A 166 -0.87 -15.55 0.87
CA GLY A 166 -1.87 -16.48 0.34
C GLY A 166 -2.55 -15.93 -0.91
N VAL A 167 -3.01 -14.68 -0.85
CA VAL A 167 -3.64 -13.98 -1.98
C VAL A 167 -2.61 -13.75 -3.10
N TYR A 168 -1.37 -13.39 -2.77
CA TYR A 168 -0.30 -13.23 -3.76
C TYR A 168 0.00 -14.54 -4.50
N ARG A 169 0.14 -15.67 -3.80
CA ARG A 169 0.36 -16.99 -4.40
C ARG A 169 -0.83 -17.41 -5.28
N LYS A 170 -2.06 -17.11 -4.87
CA LYS A 170 -3.26 -17.35 -5.68
C LYS A 170 -3.23 -16.51 -6.96
N HIS A 171 -2.85 -15.24 -6.86
CA HIS A 171 -2.71 -14.35 -8.01
C HIS A 171 -1.63 -14.84 -8.99
N GLN A 172 -0.44 -15.21 -8.48
CA GLN A 172 0.62 -15.77 -9.31
C GLN A 172 0.16 -17.02 -10.07
N ARG A 173 -0.50 -17.98 -9.40
CA ARG A 173 -1.02 -19.19 -10.06
C ARG A 173 -1.98 -18.86 -11.19
N CYS A 174 -2.86 -17.87 -11.01
CA CYS A 174 -3.77 -17.42 -12.06
C CYS A 174 -3.01 -16.80 -13.25
N GLN A 175 -2.02 -15.94 -12.99
CA GLN A 175 -1.18 -15.35 -14.04
C GLN A 175 -0.37 -16.41 -14.80
N TYR A 176 0.19 -17.39 -14.10
CA TYR A 176 0.91 -18.50 -14.72
C TYR A 176 -0.02 -19.34 -15.61
N ARG A 177 -1.24 -19.64 -15.17
CA ARG A 177 -2.22 -20.37 -15.98
C ARG A 177 -2.58 -19.60 -17.26
N LEU A 178 -2.86 -18.31 -17.16
CA LEU A 178 -3.18 -17.46 -18.31
C LEU A 178 -2.01 -17.37 -19.30
N LYS A 179 -0.77 -17.28 -18.79
CA LYS A 179 0.44 -17.30 -19.64
C LYS A 179 0.63 -18.66 -20.34
N TYR A 180 0.35 -19.75 -19.63
CA TYR A 180 0.43 -21.11 -20.17
C TYR A 180 -0.63 -21.34 -21.26
N GLU A 181 -1.90 -21.01 -20.99
CA GLU A 181 -2.99 -21.08 -21.97
C GLU A 181 -2.74 -20.20 -23.20
N ARG A 182 -2.11 -19.02 -23.05
CA ARG A 182 -1.72 -18.19 -24.19
C ARG A 182 -0.65 -18.84 -25.08
N ARG A 183 0.29 -19.59 -24.48
CA ARG A 183 1.37 -20.25 -25.23
C ARG A 183 0.96 -21.57 -25.86
N HIS A 184 0.02 -22.29 -25.25
CA HIS A 184 -0.35 -23.65 -25.67
C HIS A 184 -1.81 -23.80 -26.16
N GLY A 185 -2.66 -22.79 -25.93
CA GLY A 185 -4.06 -22.80 -26.37
C GLY A 185 -4.29 -22.35 -27.82
N MET A 186 -3.27 -21.83 -28.51
CA MET A 186 -3.38 -21.48 -29.93
C MET A 186 -3.18 -22.65 -30.88
N THR A 187 -2.76 -23.83 -30.40
CA THR A 187 -2.49 -25.00 -31.24
C THR A 187 -3.69 -25.95 -31.39
N GLY A 188 -4.88 -25.57 -30.90
CA GLY A 188 -6.05 -26.47 -30.83
C GLY A 188 -7.32 -26.03 -31.56
N SER A 189 -7.31 -24.92 -32.31
CA SER A 189 -8.50 -24.41 -33.03
C SER A 189 -8.25 -24.34 -34.53
N ASP A 190 -7.83 -25.45 -35.14
CA ASP A 190 -7.59 -25.59 -36.58
C ASP A 190 -8.84 -26.04 -37.38
N THR A 191 -10.06 -25.93 -36.85
CA THR A 191 -11.25 -26.48 -37.53
C THR A 191 -12.47 -25.55 -37.68
N SER A 192 -12.34 -24.23 -37.48
CA SER A 192 -13.46 -23.31 -37.73
C SER A 192 -13.10 -22.10 -38.60
N ASP A 193 -12.16 -22.27 -39.54
CA ASP A 193 -11.69 -21.21 -40.43
C ASP A 193 -12.49 -21.08 -41.74
N ARG A 194 -13.78 -21.45 -41.75
CA ARG A 194 -14.61 -21.35 -42.96
C ARG A 194 -15.74 -20.31 -42.95
N ASN A 195 -15.99 -19.60 -41.85
CA ASN A 195 -17.09 -18.61 -41.81
C ASN A 195 -16.72 -17.22 -41.26
N VAL A 196 -15.45 -16.91 -40.98
CA VAL A 196 -15.03 -15.60 -40.45
C VAL A 196 -14.64 -14.64 -41.57
N GLU A 197 -15.54 -14.39 -42.53
CA GLU A 197 -15.32 -13.36 -43.57
C GLU A 197 -16.12 -12.06 -43.33
N THR A 198 -16.83 -11.92 -42.20
CA THR A 198 -17.63 -10.71 -41.89
C THR A 198 -17.61 -10.27 -40.42
N GLY A 199 -16.68 -10.77 -39.61
CA GLY A 199 -16.48 -10.31 -38.22
C GLY A 199 -16.03 -8.85 -38.18
N SER A 200 -16.99 -7.95 -38.01
CA SER A 200 -16.83 -6.49 -37.84
C SER A 200 -15.66 -6.17 -36.91
N GLY A 201 -14.80 -5.21 -37.30
CA GLY A 201 -13.65 -4.76 -36.49
C GLY A 201 -13.98 -4.37 -35.04
N ARG A 202 -15.27 -4.18 -34.71
CA ARG A 202 -15.77 -4.06 -33.33
C ARG A 202 -15.44 -5.26 -32.43
N GLU A 203 -15.48 -6.50 -32.93
CA GLU A 203 -15.20 -7.68 -32.10
C GLU A 203 -13.72 -7.77 -31.73
N GLN A 204 -12.81 -7.56 -32.69
CA GLN A 204 -11.37 -7.52 -32.39
C GLN A 204 -11.00 -6.38 -31.43
N ILE A 205 -11.63 -5.21 -31.56
CA ILE A 205 -11.44 -4.09 -30.63
C ILE A 205 -11.94 -4.45 -29.22
N SER A 206 -13.04 -5.21 -29.10
CA SER A 206 -13.57 -5.64 -27.80
C SER A 206 -12.63 -6.63 -27.08
N VAL A 207 -11.98 -7.53 -27.82
CA VAL A 207 -11.01 -8.51 -27.27
C VAL A 207 -9.75 -7.80 -26.80
N LEU A 208 -9.20 -6.88 -27.60
CA LEU A 208 -8.03 -6.08 -27.24
C LEU A 208 -8.31 -5.17 -26.03
N ARG A 209 -9.51 -4.58 -25.95
CA ARG A 209 -9.99 -3.81 -24.79
C ARG A 209 -9.99 -4.67 -23.51
N ASN A 210 -10.53 -5.88 -23.59
CA ASN A 210 -10.59 -6.80 -22.46
C ASN A 210 -9.18 -7.20 -22.02
N GLN A 211 -8.26 -7.47 -22.94
CA GLN A 211 -6.86 -7.80 -22.62
C GLN A 211 -6.10 -6.63 -21.96
N ALA A 212 -6.23 -5.41 -22.49
CA ALA A 212 -5.58 -4.23 -21.91
C ALA A 212 -6.10 -3.90 -20.50
N SER A 213 -7.41 -4.08 -20.26
CA SER A 213 -8.00 -3.88 -18.93
C SER A 213 -7.47 -4.90 -17.90
N MET A 214 -7.31 -6.17 -18.29
CA MET A 214 -6.78 -7.22 -17.41
C MET A 214 -5.31 -6.99 -17.03
N MET A 215 -4.47 -6.54 -17.97
CA MET A 215 -3.06 -6.24 -17.67
C MET A 215 -2.92 -5.07 -16.68
N ARG A 216 -3.78 -4.04 -16.78
CA ARG A 216 -3.79 -2.91 -15.83
C ARG A 216 -4.24 -3.31 -14.44
N LEU A 217 -5.27 -4.15 -14.33
CA LEU A 217 -5.72 -4.73 -13.06
C LEU A 217 -4.63 -5.59 -12.41
N GLY A 218 -3.81 -6.28 -13.21
CA GLY A 218 -2.63 -7.01 -12.73
C GLY A 218 -1.58 -6.09 -12.10
N SER A 219 -1.14 -5.07 -12.83
CA SER A 219 -0.12 -4.12 -12.33
C SER A 219 -0.57 -3.39 -11.06
N LEU A 220 -1.82 -2.92 -11.00
CA LEU A 220 -2.36 -2.26 -9.81
C LEU A 220 -2.34 -3.19 -8.58
N ARG A 221 -2.70 -4.47 -8.77
CA ARG A 221 -2.68 -5.47 -7.69
C ARG A 221 -1.26 -5.71 -7.19
N GLU A 222 -0.27 -5.83 -8.08
CA GLU A 222 1.14 -6.00 -7.71
C GLU A 222 1.65 -4.83 -6.87
N THR A 223 1.33 -3.58 -7.24
CA THR A 223 1.70 -2.40 -6.44
C THR A 223 1.03 -2.42 -5.07
N MET A 224 -0.25 -2.79 -4.99
CA MET A 224 -0.97 -2.93 -3.71
C MET A 224 -0.36 -4.02 -2.83
N PHE A 225 0.07 -5.15 -3.40
CA PHE A 225 0.76 -6.21 -2.67
C PHE A 225 2.10 -5.74 -2.09
N ALA A 226 2.94 -5.11 -2.92
CA ALA A 226 4.23 -4.60 -2.49
C ALA A 226 4.06 -3.59 -1.34
N ALA A 227 3.11 -2.67 -1.48
CA ALA A 227 2.82 -1.66 -0.49
C ALA A 227 2.36 -2.28 0.85
N ASN A 228 1.43 -3.24 0.80
CA ASN A 228 0.97 -3.96 1.99
C ASN A 228 2.12 -4.77 2.64
N PHE A 229 2.97 -5.42 1.84
CA PHE A 229 4.08 -6.21 2.36
C PHE A 229 5.13 -5.36 3.08
N VAL A 230 5.53 -4.22 2.49
CA VAL A 230 6.45 -3.27 3.12
C VAL A 230 5.87 -2.75 4.43
N TYR A 231 4.58 -2.38 4.44
CA TYR A 231 3.88 -1.93 5.65
C TYR A 231 3.90 -2.98 6.76
N ILE A 232 3.44 -4.19 6.46
CA ILE A 232 3.33 -5.27 7.45
C ILE A 232 4.72 -5.60 8.00
N SER A 233 5.75 -5.60 7.14
CA SER A 233 7.13 -5.88 7.56
C SER A 233 7.65 -4.82 8.53
N ALA A 234 7.46 -3.53 8.20
CA ALA A 234 7.89 -2.42 9.05
C ALA A 234 7.18 -2.47 10.42
N VAL A 235 5.85 -2.67 10.41
CA VAL A 235 5.03 -2.72 11.62
C VAL A 235 5.30 -3.98 12.45
N PHE A 236 5.61 -5.11 11.82
CA PHE A 236 6.01 -6.34 12.50
C PHE A 236 7.30 -6.13 13.29
N ILE A 237 8.34 -5.56 12.67
CA ILE A 237 9.63 -5.32 13.32
C ILE A 237 9.44 -4.40 14.53
N VAL A 238 8.72 -3.31 14.37
CA VAL A 238 8.45 -2.37 15.46
C VAL A 238 7.70 -3.04 16.60
N ASN A 239 6.60 -3.75 16.33
CA ASN A 239 5.82 -4.37 17.39
C ASN A 239 6.63 -5.48 18.10
N ALA A 240 7.52 -6.17 17.37
CA ALA A 240 8.45 -7.13 17.97
C ALA A 240 9.46 -6.43 18.88
N VAL A 241 10.06 -5.32 18.44
CA VAL A 241 10.98 -4.52 19.26
C VAL A 241 10.26 -3.96 20.49
N ALA A 242 9.02 -3.50 20.34
CA ALA A 242 8.19 -3.01 21.43
C ALA A 242 7.89 -4.10 22.46
N LEU A 243 7.56 -5.30 21.99
CA LEU A 243 7.34 -6.46 22.85
C LEU A 243 8.62 -6.84 23.60
N ILE A 244 9.75 -6.95 22.90
CA ILE A 244 11.04 -7.29 23.50
C ILE A 244 11.46 -6.22 24.51
N ALA A 245 11.32 -4.93 24.18
CA ALA A 245 11.61 -3.85 25.09
C ALA A 245 10.74 -3.91 26.34
N THR A 246 9.44 -4.19 26.17
CA THR A 246 8.50 -4.33 27.29
C THR A 246 8.85 -5.52 28.20
N LEU A 247 9.31 -6.63 27.64
CA LEU A 247 9.62 -7.85 28.39
C LEU A 247 11.03 -7.89 28.97
N GLY A 248 12.00 -7.25 28.30
CA GLY A 248 13.42 -7.46 28.55
C GLY A 248 14.21 -6.20 28.93
N ILE A 249 13.64 -5.00 28.78
CA ILE A 249 14.33 -3.75 29.09
C ILE A 249 13.63 -3.08 30.27
N SER A 250 14.29 -3.07 31.41
CA SER A 250 13.85 -2.35 32.62
C SER A 250 14.13 -0.84 32.56
N ASP A 251 14.79 -0.36 31.50
CA ASP A 251 15.08 1.06 31.28
C ASP A 251 13.81 1.84 30.87
N PRO A 252 13.37 2.83 31.68
CA PRO A 252 12.19 3.62 31.40
C PRO A 252 12.30 4.44 30.10
N ALA A 253 13.48 5.01 29.80
CA ALA A 253 13.67 5.86 28.63
C ALA A 253 13.52 5.05 27.33
N LEU A 254 14.10 3.84 27.30
CA LEU A 254 13.93 2.93 26.16
C LEU A 254 12.48 2.45 26.01
N SER A 255 11.79 2.23 27.13
CA SER A 255 10.38 1.84 27.13
C SER A 255 9.43 2.90 26.53
N HIS A 256 9.83 4.17 26.53
CA HIS A 256 9.08 5.28 25.95
C HIS A 256 9.43 5.56 24.48
N CYS A 257 10.69 5.36 24.08
CA CYS A 257 11.13 5.57 22.71
C CYS A 257 10.44 4.62 21.72
N VAL A 258 10.23 3.37 22.11
CA VAL A 258 9.70 2.35 21.19
C VAL A 258 8.21 2.57 20.84
N PRO A 259 7.30 2.89 21.78
CA PRO A 259 5.93 3.29 21.44
C PRO A 259 5.86 4.54 20.54
N CYS A 260 6.74 5.52 20.76
CA CYS A 260 6.84 6.72 19.91
C CYS A 260 7.29 6.41 18.49
N LEU A 261 8.28 5.52 18.34
CA LEU A 261 8.72 5.00 17.05
C LEU A 261 7.60 4.21 16.37
N ALA A 262 6.90 3.35 17.12
CA ALA A 262 5.78 2.59 16.62
C ALA A 262 4.68 3.48 16.08
N PHE A 263 4.33 4.50 16.85
CA PHE A 263 3.34 5.47 16.45
C PHE A 263 3.75 6.23 15.19
N SER A 264 5.01 6.70 15.14
CA SER A 264 5.54 7.43 13.98
C SER A 264 5.56 6.56 12.72
N LEU A 265 5.93 5.28 12.83
CA LEU A 265 5.94 4.33 11.72
C LEU A 265 4.54 3.99 11.24
N HIS A 266 3.61 3.68 12.15
CA HIS A 266 2.21 3.52 11.78
C HIS A 266 1.69 4.76 11.07
N GLY A 267 1.84 5.95 11.66
CA GLY A 267 1.39 7.21 11.07
C GLY A 267 1.98 7.50 9.69
N THR A 268 3.30 7.36 9.54
CA THR A 268 4.00 7.66 8.28
C THR A 268 3.70 6.64 7.18
N CYS A 269 3.68 5.36 7.52
CA CYS A 269 3.37 4.34 6.53
C CYS A 269 1.91 4.44 6.08
N ILE A 270 0.98 4.71 7.01
CA ILE A 270 -0.43 4.99 6.70
C ILE A 270 -0.56 6.16 5.75
N THR A 271 0.01 7.33 6.07
CA THR A 271 -0.15 8.51 5.22
C THR A 271 0.31 8.21 3.82
N ARG A 272 1.46 7.56 3.64
CA ARG A 272 1.97 7.18 2.32
C ARG A 272 1.17 6.08 1.62
N LEU A 273 0.72 5.06 2.34
CA LEU A 273 -0.11 3.99 1.77
C LEU A 273 -1.46 4.51 1.26
N ILE A 274 -2.03 5.48 1.96
CA ILE A 274 -3.38 6.02 1.74
C ILE A 274 -3.43 7.10 0.66
N LEU A 275 -2.31 7.78 0.43
CA LEU A 275 -2.29 8.90 -0.51
C LEU A 275 -2.25 8.47 -1.98
N ASP A 276 -1.89 7.22 -2.25
CA ASP A 276 -1.66 6.73 -3.61
C ASP A 276 -2.79 5.95 -4.35
N PRO A 277 -3.91 5.49 -3.72
CA PRO A 277 -4.91 4.72 -4.46
C PRO A 277 -5.81 5.62 -5.33
N ASP A 278 -6.20 6.81 -4.87
CA ASP A 278 -7.04 7.70 -5.69
C ASP A 278 -6.22 8.31 -6.84
N GLU A 279 -4.94 8.63 -6.67
CA GLU A 279 -4.14 9.24 -7.74
C GLU A 279 -3.80 8.22 -8.83
N SER A 280 -3.41 6.99 -8.46
CA SER A 280 -3.22 5.91 -9.45
C SER A 280 -4.54 5.50 -10.12
N THR A 281 -5.64 5.34 -9.39
CA THR A 281 -6.93 4.94 -10.01
C THR A 281 -7.55 6.08 -10.83
N THR A 282 -7.37 7.34 -10.43
CA THR A 282 -7.91 8.52 -11.13
C THR A 282 -7.01 8.96 -12.29
N LEU A 283 -5.68 8.90 -12.18
CA LEU A 283 -4.78 9.07 -13.34
C LEU A 283 -4.92 7.92 -14.33
N VAL A 284 -5.09 6.69 -13.88
CA VAL A 284 -5.35 5.54 -14.76
C VAL A 284 -6.76 5.62 -15.37
N SER A 285 -7.74 6.15 -14.64
CA SER A 285 -9.09 6.46 -15.17
C SER A 285 -9.04 7.57 -16.21
N LEU A 286 -8.37 8.70 -15.93
CA LEU A 286 -8.26 9.85 -16.81
C LEU A 286 -7.41 9.54 -18.04
N ARG A 287 -6.24 8.94 -17.86
CA ARG A 287 -5.37 8.48 -18.97
C ARG A 287 -6.03 7.36 -19.77
N GLY A 288 -6.82 6.50 -19.11
CA GLY A 288 -7.67 5.51 -19.76
C GLY A 288 -8.79 6.15 -20.58
N ARG A 289 -9.40 7.24 -20.08
CA ARG A 289 -10.45 8.00 -20.77
C ARG A 289 -9.90 8.80 -21.95
N ASP A 290 -8.68 9.34 -21.84
CA ASP A 290 -8.00 10.06 -22.93
C ASP A 290 -7.46 9.10 -23.99
N GLN A 291 -6.91 7.95 -23.59
CA GLN A 291 -6.57 6.88 -24.54
C GLN A 291 -7.82 6.27 -25.18
N PHE A 292 -8.93 6.16 -24.44
CA PHE A 292 -10.20 5.71 -24.99
C PHE A 292 -10.76 6.71 -26.00
N LYS A 293 -10.72 8.01 -25.70
CA LYS A 293 -11.04 9.07 -26.66
C LYS A 293 -10.12 9.06 -27.88
N ALA A 294 -8.83 8.74 -27.70
CA ALA A 294 -7.88 8.62 -28.81
C ALA A 294 -8.22 7.41 -29.70
N VAL A 295 -8.57 6.26 -29.11
CA VAL A 295 -9.01 5.08 -29.87
C VAL A 295 -10.36 5.32 -30.53
N GLU A 296 -11.33 5.94 -29.86
CA GLU A 296 -12.61 6.34 -30.46
C GLU A 296 -12.41 7.31 -31.64
N ARG A 297 -11.48 8.27 -31.52
CA ARG A 297 -11.12 9.15 -32.64
C ARG A 297 -10.50 8.38 -33.80
N LEU A 298 -9.58 7.45 -33.54
CA LEU A 298 -8.96 6.63 -34.58
C LEU A 298 -9.98 5.70 -35.27
N VAL A 299 -10.95 5.17 -34.52
CA VAL A 299 -12.05 4.36 -35.07
C VAL A 299 -13.01 5.23 -35.88
N ALA A 300 -13.39 6.40 -35.37
CA ALA A 300 -14.21 7.35 -36.11
C ALA A 300 -13.52 7.83 -37.38
N GLU A 301 -12.21 8.09 -37.34
CA GLU A 301 -11.40 8.44 -38.51
C GLU A 301 -11.30 7.28 -39.51
N SER A 302 -11.22 6.02 -39.04
CA SER A 302 -11.21 4.87 -39.94
C SER A 302 -12.56 4.63 -40.60
N GLU A 303 -13.67 4.73 -39.84
CA GLU A 303 -15.03 4.65 -40.37
C GLU A 303 -15.31 5.78 -41.37
N HIS A 304 -14.83 6.99 -41.10
CA HIS A 304 -14.99 8.10 -42.02
C HIS A 304 -14.14 7.92 -43.29
N ARG A 305 -12.91 7.41 -43.16
CA ARG A 305 -12.09 7.01 -44.33
C ARG A 305 -12.75 5.92 -45.16
N ASP A 306 -13.31 4.90 -44.52
CA ASP A 306 -13.98 3.80 -45.21
C ASP A 306 -15.28 4.25 -45.90
N SER A 307 -16.01 5.22 -45.33
CA SER A 307 -17.17 5.83 -46.00
C SER A 307 -16.78 6.63 -47.25
N GLY A 308 -15.69 7.41 -47.20
CA GLY A 308 -15.15 8.11 -48.37
C GLY A 308 -14.51 7.18 -49.41
N LEU A 309 -13.94 6.05 -48.98
CA LEU A 309 -13.41 5.01 -49.85
C LEU A 309 -14.52 4.14 -50.46
N ALA A 310 -15.64 3.92 -49.76
CA ALA A 310 -16.81 3.22 -50.30
C ALA A 310 -17.44 4.00 -51.46
N ASP A 311 -17.51 5.33 -51.33
CA ASP A 311 -18.03 6.22 -52.38
C ASP A 311 -17.10 6.29 -53.61
N ARG A 312 -15.78 6.19 -53.39
CA ARG A 312 -14.80 6.01 -54.49
C ARG A 312 -14.77 4.58 -55.07
N ARG A 313 -15.05 3.54 -54.27
CA ARG A 313 -15.14 2.13 -54.69
C ARG A 313 -16.36 1.85 -55.56
N ALA A 314 -17.45 2.62 -55.41
CA ALA A 314 -18.62 2.54 -56.30
C ALA A 314 -18.31 2.96 -57.75
N LYS A 315 -17.24 3.75 -57.97
CA LYS A 315 -16.82 4.22 -59.31
C LYS A 315 -15.78 3.35 -60.01
N ILE A 316 -15.18 2.37 -59.33
CA ILE A 316 -14.10 1.56 -59.91
C ILE A 316 -14.49 0.07 -59.85
N GLY A 317 -14.80 -0.45 -61.04
CA GLY A 317 -15.26 -1.82 -61.28
C GLY A 317 -14.37 -2.89 -60.65
N SER A 318 -15.00 -4.01 -60.31
CA SER A 318 -14.42 -5.15 -59.60
C SER A 318 -13.23 -5.78 -60.33
N SER A 319 -12.03 -5.64 -59.76
CA SER A 319 -10.84 -6.38 -60.18
C SER A 319 -10.14 -7.08 -59.00
N PRO A 320 -9.29 -8.09 -59.26
CA PRO A 320 -8.70 -8.98 -58.25
C PRO A 320 -7.75 -8.29 -57.24
N LEU A 321 -7.37 -7.04 -57.49
CA LEU A 321 -6.58 -6.20 -56.58
C LEU A 321 -7.29 -5.89 -55.25
N ARG A 322 -8.60 -6.17 -55.14
CA ARG A 322 -9.40 -5.97 -53.92
C ARG A 322 -8.95 -6.82 -52.73
N ARG A 323 -8.40 -8.02 -52.96
CA ARG A 323 -8.00 -8.93 -51.88
C ARG A 323 -6.63 -8.53 -51.31
N PHE A 324 -5.68 -8.19 -52.18
CA PHE A 324 -4.32 -7.81 -51.79
C PHE A 324 -4.26 -6.49 -51.00
N SER A 325 -5.08 -5.49 -51.36
CA SER A 325 -5.10 -4.20 -50.65
C SER A 325 -5.70 -4.29 -49.24
N ARG A 326 -6.64 -5.21 -49.01
CA ARG A 326 -7.25 -5.39 -47.69
C ARG A 326 -6.22 -6.00 -46.74
N ASP A 327 -5.55 -7.08 -47.16
CA ASP A 327 -4.52 -7.75 -46.36
C ASP A 327 -3.31 -6.86 -46.08
N LEU A 328 -2.94 -5.97 -47.01
CA LEU A 328 -1.84 -5.02 -46.79
C LEU A 328 -2.21 -3.97 -45.72
N LEU A 329 -3.45 -3.49 -45.71
CA LEU A 329 -3.93 -2.48 -44.76
C LEU A 329 -4.15 -3.06 -43.35
N THR A 330 -4.67 -4.28 -43.23
CA THR A 330 -4.76 -4.97 -41.93
C THR A 330 -3.37 -5.24 -41.37
N ASN A 331 -2.44 -5.74 -42.18
CA ASN A 331 -1.06 -5.95 -41.74
C ASN A 331 -0.34 -4.65 -41.34
N GLN A 332 -0.64 -3.53 -42.01
CA GLN A 332 -0.03 -2.24 -41.69
C GLN A 332 -0.63 -1.60 -40.43
N ALA A 333 -1.95 -1.75 -40.20
CA ALA A 333 -2.60 -1.34 -38.96
C ALA A 333 -2.13 -2.18 -37.76
N GLU A 334 -1.97 -3.49 -37.96
CA GLU A 334 -1.47 -4.41 -36.95
C GLU A 334 0.00 -4.12 -36.59
N ARG A 335 0.85 -3.84 -37.58
CA ARG A 335 2.24 -3.38 -37.33
C ARG A 335 2.28 -2.06 -36.57
N ARG A 336 1.48 -1.06 -36.96
CA ARG A 336 1.43 0.23 -36.24
C ARG A 336 0.92 0.09 -34.80
N MET A 337 -0.02 -0.81 -34.53
CA MET A 337 -0.43 -1.13 -33.16
C MET A 337 0.66 -1.87 -32.39
N ARG A 338 1.36 -2.81 -33.02
CA ARG A 338 2.48 -3.55 -32.41
C ARG A 338 3.63 -2.60 -32.05
N ASP A 339 3.91 -1.64 -32.94
CA ASP A 339 4.91 -0.59 -32.75
C ASP A 339 4.49 0.47 -31.70
N ALA A 340 3.19 0.81 -31.63
CA ALA A 340 2.64 1.67 -30.57
C ALA A 340 2.67 0.98 -29.18
N CYS A 341 2.53 -0.34 -29.13
CA CYS A 341 2.63 -1.13 -27.91
C CYS A 341 4.08 -1.42 -27.50
N SER A 342 5.02 -1.53 -28.44
CA SER A 342 6.45 -1.70 -28.16
C SER A 342 7.17 -0.39 -27.86
N SER A 343 6.60 0.76 -28.26
CA SER A 343 7.06 2.10 -27.89
C SER A 343 6.48 2.62 -26.58
N LEU A 344 5.60 1.86 -25.91
CA LEU A 344 5.33 2.09 -24.49
C LEU A 344 6.67 1.96 -23.75
N PRO A 345 7.02 2.92 -22.87
CA PRO A 345 8.24 2.78 -22.09
C PRO A 345 8.14 1.44 -21.37
N HIS A 346 9.07 0.54 -21.66
CA HIS A 346 9.45 -0.47 -20.69
C HIS A 346 9.70 0.33 -19.42
N PHE A 347 8.80 0.21 -18.45
CA PHE A 347 9.22 0.41 -17.08
C PHE A 347 10.26 -0.68 -16.88
N GLU A 348 11.52 -0.32 -17.10
CA GLU A 348 12.57 -0.83 -16.25
C GLU A 348 12.05 -0.58 -14.84
N ILE A 349 11.50 -1.64 -14.26
CA ILE A 349 11.62 -1.83 -12.84
C ILE A 349 13.13 -1.78 -12.65
N VAL A 350 13.61 -0.60 -12.27
CA VAL A 350 14.89 -0.49 -11.59
C VAL A 350 14.72 -1.42 -10.40
N ASN A 351 15.18 -2.66 -10.57
CA ASN A 351 15.39 -3.54 -9.45
C ASN A 351 16.19 -2.70 -8.45
N PRO A 352 15.70 -2.45 -7.23
CA PRO A 352 16.62 -2.02 -6.20
C PRO A 352 17.64 -3.16 -6.10
N SER A 353 18.82 -2.91 -6.64
CA SER A 353 19.95 -3.84 -6.50
C SER A 353 20.03 -4.20 -5.03
N PRO A 354 20.08 -5.50 -4.67
CA PRO A 354 20.35 -5.86 -3.30
C PRO A 354 21.72 -5.28 -2.98
N PHE A 355 21.79 -4.47 -1.91
CA PHE A 355 23.00 -4.09 -1.20
C PHE A 355 24.31 -4.55 -1.87
N ASN A 356 24.98 -3.64 -2.58
CA ASN A 356 26.39 -3.79 -2.85
C ASN A 356 27.08 -3.67 -1.48
N VAL A 357 27.17 -4.79 -0.77
CA VAL A 357 28.06 -4.96 0.36
C VAL A 357 29.44 -5.04 -0.25
N THR A 358 30.14 -3.91 -0.26
CA THR A 358 31.60 -3.91 -0.42
C THR A 358 32.14 -4.87 0.64
N PRO A 359 32.89 -5.93 0.27
CA PRO A 359 33.54 -6.73 1.28
C PRO A 359 34.48 -5.82 2.06
N LEU A 360 34.22 -5.70 3.37
CA LEU A 360 35.19 -5.16 4.31
C LEU A 360 36.47 -5.99 4.15
N THR A 361 37.53 -5.32 3.74
CA THR A 361 38.90 -5.79 3.87
C THR A 361 39.11 -6.29 5.30
N PRO A 362 39.79 -7.44 5.50
CA PRO A 362 40.13 -7.88 6.84
C PRO A 362 41.09 -6.86 7.45
N CYS A 363 40.65 -6.17 8.50
CA CYS A 363 41.55 -5.42 9.36
C CYS A 363 42.54 -6.42 9.96
N HIS A 364 43.83 -6.19 9.68
CA HIS A 364 44.94 -6.82 10.38
C HIS A 364 44.72 -6.73 11.89
N ALA A 365 44.88 -7.87 12.56
CA ALA A 365 45.04 -7.90 14.01
C ALA A 365 46.31 -7.12 14.36
N PRO A 366 46.27 -6.16 15.31
CA PRO A 366 47.48 -5.60 15.84
C PRO A 366 48.20 -6.66 16.68
N ASP A 367 49.48 -6.81 16.38
CA ASP A 367 50.39 -7.74 17.02
C ASP A 367 50.36 -7.65 18.55
N THR A 368 50.43 -8.84 19.14
CA THR A 368 50.72 -9.11 20.55
C THR A 368 51.88 -8.26 21.06
N VAL A 369 51.59 -7.31 21.95
CA VAL A 369 52.61 -6.65 22.77
C VAL A 369 53.00 -7.61 23.90
N HIS A 370 54.24 -8.08 23.84
CA HIS A 370 54.90 -8.81 24.91
C HIS A 370 55.03 -7.95 26.17
N PRO A 371 54.90 -8.53 27.38
CA PRO A 371 55.20 -7.82 28.62
C PRO A 371 56.72 -7.68 28.77
N ALA A 372 57.21 -6.45 28.82
CA ALA A 372 58.57 -6.16 29.23
C ALA A 372 58.71 -6.40 30.75
N ARG A 373 59.65 -7.27 31.08
CA ARG A 373 60.24 -7.47 32.41
C ARG A 373 60.93 -6.19 32.89
N GLY A 374 60.77 -5.91 34.18
CA GLY A 374 61.82 -5.39 35.07
C GLY A 374 61.87 -3.88 35.26
N SER A 375 61.57 -3.38 36.46
CA SER A 375 62.53 -3.21 37.57
C SER A 375 61.76 -2.95 38.86
#